data_AF-D6TTM2-F1
#
_entry.id   AF-D6TTM2-F1
#
_cell.length_a   1.000
_cell.length_b   1.000
_cell.length_c   1.000
_cell.angle_alpha   90.00
_cell.angle_beta   90.00
_cell.angle_gamma   90.00
#
_symmetry.space_group_name_H-M   'P 1'
#
loop_
_entity.id
_entity.type
_entity.pdbx_description
1 polymer ?
#
loop_
_entity_poly.entity_id
_entity_poly.type
_entity_poly.pdbx_seq_one_letter_code
_entity_poly.pdbx_strand_id
1 'polypeptide(L)'
;MNWLDLNAESVSTGLGLSEEFMPWLAELERVEAPTPSASLPDEHEIDELFAHLSIAPEAGEELRANWPSPERNPELWWLLQHCHRQLVTLMGRSDISLYGQWHRLPSHLGNLGRLFFIYVYLATVPAVRQWHQERGIEDDVSWATLADLGEHIAIHRSVYGNAGLYSSIWLTLHFRGIIYRLGRLQFELWRFSPKWAIYDDVSNQELPEPRPFPEAPALSIHIPESGGSIDPAACDASLAWAREFFARHFPEKQYLFARCNSWLLDPQLANYLPPTANIVRFQRHFHLVPGGEIGDEDVIWFVYRQDGTSVDQLPTRTTLERAVVEHLQAGKHWEMRSGWFAL
;
A
#
# COMPACT_ATOMS: atom_id res chain seq x y z
N MET A 1 -17.63 30.20 -1.56
CA MET A 1 -17.40 29.95 -3.00
C MET A 1 -17.91 28.53 -3.26
N ASN A 2 -18.60 28.28 -4.37
CA ASN A 2 -18.99 26.90 -4.70
C ASN A 2 -17.73 26.14 -5.11
N TRP A 3 -17.53 24.92 -4.61
CA TRP A 3 -16.36 24.12 -4.96
C TRP A 3 -16.28 23.83 -6.48
N LEU A 4 -17.42 23.84 -7.17
CA LEU A 4 -17.49 23.67 -8.63
C LEU A 4 -16.84 24.82 -9.41
N ASP A 5 -16.70 25.99 -8.79
CA ASP A 5 -16.10 27.17 -9.42
C ASP A 5 -14.59 27.28 -9.14
N LEU A 6 -14.03 26.35 -8.33
CA LEU A 6 -12.62 26.33 -7.98
C LEU A 6 -11.76 25.69 -9.06
N ASN A 7 -10.50 26.12 -9.11
CA ASN A 7 -9.45 25.56 -9.96
C ASN A 7 -8.20 25.22 -9.12
N ALA A 8 -7.21 24.59 -9.73
CA ALA A 8 -5.98 24.17 -9.07
C ALA A 8 -5.27 25.31 -8.30
N GLU A 9 -5.20 26.51 -8.89
CA GLU A 9 -4.55 27.68 -8.28
C GLU A 9 -5.31 28.21 -7.05
N SER A 10 -6.64 28.30 -7.16
CA SER A 10 -7.50 28.74 -6.06
C SER A 10 -7.46 27.76 -4.90
N VAL A 11 -7.41 26.45 -5.18
CA VAL A 11 -7.29 25.39 -4.17
C VAL A 11 -5.93 25.43 -3.49
N SER A 12 -4.84 25.57 -4.26
CA SER A 12 -3.49 25.74 -3.71
C SER A 12 -3.42 26.91 -2.74
N THR A 13 -3.94 28.07 -3.16
CA THR A 13 -3.98 29.29 -2.35
C THR A 13 -4.84 29.11 -1.10
N GLY A 14 -6.05 28.58 -1.24
CA GLY A 14 -6.98 28.42 -0.12
C GLY A 14 -6.55 27.40 0.92
N LEU A 15 -5.81 26.37 0.52
CA LEU A 15 -5.20 25.38 1.43
C LEU A 15 -3.80 25.81 1.92
N GLY A 16 -3.24 26.91 1.41
CA GLY A 16 -1.88 27.36 1.73
C GLY A 16 -0.81 26.32 1.34
N LEU A 17 -0.96 25.69 0.17
CA LEU A 17 -0.01 24.72 -0.34
C LEU A 17 1.18 25.45 -1.01
N SER A 18 2.37 24.88 -0.85
CA SER A 18 3.58 25.32 -1.55
C SER A 18 3.48 25.04 -3.06
N GLU A 19 4.31 25.71 -3.86
CA GLU A 19 4.35 25.54 -5.32
C GLU A 19 4.62 24.10 -5.76
N GLU A 20 5.25 23.28 -4.90
CA GLU A 20 5.52 21.86 -5.17
C GLU A 20 4.25 21.02 -5.39
N PHE A 21 3.09 21.46 -4.89
CA PHE A 21 1.81 20.78 -5.09
C PHE A 21 1.17 21.09 -6.44
N MET A 22 1.58 22.16 -7.12
CA MET A 22 0.91 22.63 -8.35
C MET A 22 0.93 21.60 -9.49
N PRO A 23 2.03 20.86 -9.77
CA PRO A 23 2.01 19.82 -10.79
C PRO A 23 0.93 18.75 -10.53
N TRP A 24 0.77 18.34 -9.28
CA TRP A 24 -0.25 17.36 -8.87
C TRP A 24 -1.66 17.92 -9.02
N LEU A 25 -1.91 19.13 -8.51
CA LEU A 25 -3.23 19.78 -8.63
C LEU A 25 -3.65 20.00 -10.08
N ALA A 26 -2.71 20.40 -10.94
CA ALA A 26 -2.96 20.59 -12.37
C ALA A 26 -3.18 19.26 -13.13
N GLU A 27 -2.58 18.15 -12.68
CA GLU A 27 -2.88 16.81 -13.21
C GLU A 27 -4.29 16.38 -12.80
N LEU A 28 -4.63 16.56 -11.52
CA LEU A 28 -5.95 16.28 -10.97
C LEU A 28 -7.07 17.04 -11.68
N GLU A 29 -6.88 18.34 -11.94
CA GLU A 29 -7.85 19.19 -12.64
C GLU A 29 -8.15 18.70 -14.07
N ARG A 30 -7.16 18.12 -14.75
CA ARG A 30 -7.28 17.61 -16.12
C ARG A 30 -8.03 16.30 -16.24
N VAL A 31 -8.19 15.53 -15.16
CA VAL A 31 -8.93 14.27 -15.21
C VAL A 31 -10.42 14.57 -15.43
N GLU A 32 -11.02 13.95 -16.44
CA GLU A 32 -12.44 14.12 -16.77
C GLU A 32 -13.35 13.53 -15.68
N ALA A 33 -14.51 14.15 -15.46
CA ALA A 33 -15.40 13.78 -14.37
C ALA A 33 -16.06 12.41 -14.57
N PRO A 34 -15.85 11.42 -13.67
CA PRO A 34 -16.67 10.22 -13.66
C PRO A 34 -18.09 10.59 -13.24
N THR A 35 -19.04 9.82 -13.75
CA THR A 35 -20.44 9.89 -13.33
C THR A 35 -20.79 8.58 -12.61
N PRO A 36 -21.29 8.62 -11.36
CA PRO A 36 -21.56 9.79 -10.53
C PRO A 36 -20.30 10.39 -9.85
N SER A 37 -20.41 11.64 -9.37
CA SER A 37 -19.37 12.27 -8.52
C SER A 37 -19.27 11.58 -7.16
N ALA A 38 -18.16 11.77 -6.46
CA ALA A 38 -17.97 11.17 -5.14
C ALA A 38 -19.02 11.71 -4.16
N SER A 39 -19.59 10.80 -3.37
CA SER A 39 -20.38 11.12 -2.19
C SER A 39 -19.75 10.42 -1.00
N LEU A 40 -19.57 11.16 0.10
CA LEU A 40 -19.29 10.52 1.38
C LEU A 40 -20.57 9.83 1.88
N PRO A 41 -20.48 8.65 2.50
CA PRO A 41 -21.64 7.98 3.10
C PRO A 41 -22.30 8.88 4.16
N ASP A 42 -23.61 8.70 4.37
CA ASP A 42 -24.31 9.37 5.46
C ASP A 42 -23.71 8.93 6.81
N GLU A 43 -23.68 9.85 7.77
CA GLU A 43 -23.21 9.60 9.13
C GLU A 43 -23.97 8.43 9.82
N HIS A 44 -25.19 8.13 9.39
CA HIS A 44 -26.00 7.02 9.90
C HIS A 44 -25.64 5.65 9.27
N GLU A 45 -25.06 5.62 8.08
CA GLU A 45 -24.65 4.40 7.37
C GLU A 45 -23.18 4.05 7.63
N ILE A 46 -22.42 4.98 8.23
CA ILE A 46 -20.98 4.87 8.32
C ILE A 46 -20.50 3.87 9.37
N ASP A 47 -21.31 3.50 10.37
CA ASP A 47 -20.90 2.51 11.39
C ASP A 47 -20.68 1.12 10.78
N GLU A 48 -21.59 0.68 9.92
CA GLU A 48 -21.45 -0.59 9.21
C GLU A 48 -20.24 -0.55 8.27
N LEU A 49 -20.03 0.57 7.59
CA LEU A 49 -18.87 0.74 6.73
C LEU A 49 -17.55 0.73 7.53
N PHE A 50 -17.49 1.42 8.66
CA PHE A 50 -16.33 1.42 9.54
C PHE A 50 -16.02 0.02 10.07
N ALA A 51 -17.05 -0.75 10.43
CA ALA A 51 -16.88 -2.15 10.81
C ALA A 51 -16.28 -2.99 9.67
N HIS A 52 -16.81 -2.87 8.45
CA HIS A 52 -16.27 -3.56 7.27
C HIS A 52 -14.82 -3.17 6.96
N LEU A 53 -14.46 -1.91 7.15
CA LEU A 53 -13.11 -1.39 6.92
C LEU A 53 -12.18 -1.59 8.12
N SER A 54 -12.63 -2.25 9.19
CA SER A 54 -11.88 -2.46 10.43
C SER A 54 -11.37 -1.15 11.07
N ILE A 55 -12.13 -0.06 10.94
CA ILE A 55 -11.82 1.23 11.57
C ILE A 55 -12.26 1.17 13.03
N ALA A 56 -11.31 1.34 13.95
CA ALA A 56 -11.57 1.33 15.39
C ALA A 56 -12.50 2.48 15.83
N PRO A 57 -13.37 2.29 16.83
CA PRO A 57 -14.33 3.31 17.29
C PRO A 57 -13.68 4.66 17.58
N GLU A 58 -12.52 4.68 18.24
CA GLU A 58 -11.83 5.93 18.61
C GLU A 58 -11.33 6.69 17.37
N ALA A 59 -10.96 5.99 16.31
CA ALA A 59 -10.61 6.61 15.04
C ALA A 59 -11.88 7.07 14.29
N GLY A 60 -12.96 6.30 14.37
CA GLY A 60 -14.27 6.67 13.82
C GLY A 60 -14.82 7.96 14.43
N GLU A 61 -14.69 8.14 15.75
CA GLU A 61 -15.07 9.39 16.43
C GLU A 61 -14.25 10.59 15.94
N GLU A 62 -12.93 10.42 15.76
CA GLU A 62 -12.05 11.47 15.22
C GLU A 62 -12.44 11.84 13.78
N LEU A 63 -12.79 10.86 12.94
CA LEU A 63 -13.28 11.10 11.58
C LEU A 63 -14.62 11.84 11.58
N ARG A 64 -15.60 11.41 12.38
CA ARG A 64 -16.91 12.09 12.49
C ARG A 64 -16.76 13.55 12.90
N ALA A 65 -15.89 13.83 13.87
CA ALA A 65 -15.62 15.18 14.34
C ALA A 65 -15.00 16.10 13.27
N ASN A 66 -14.38 15.54 12.22
CA ASN A 66 -13.66 16.27 11.18
C ASN A 66 -14.22 16.00 9.77
N TRP A 67 -15.48 15.57 9.66
CA TRP A 67 -16.12 15.21 8.39
C TRP A 67 -16.13 16.39 7.42
N PRO A 68 -15.55 16.31 6.21
CA PRO A 68 -15.51 17.44 5.31
C PRO A 68 -16.89 17.68 4.66
N SER A 69 -17.19 18.92 4.32
CA SER A 69 -18.36 19.26 3.50
C SER A 69 -18.01 20.35 2.48
N PRO A 70 -18.72 20.43 1.35
CA PRO A 70 -18.46 21.47 0.34
C PRO A 70 -18.71 22.89 0.86
N GLU A 71 -19.59 23.07 1.85
CA GLU A 71 -19.88 24.37 2.45
C GLU A 71 -18.81 24.80 3.46
N ARG A 72 -18.30 23.83 4.24
CA ARG A 72 -17.30 24.10 5.29
C ARG A 72 -15.87 24.13 4.75
N ASN A 73 -15.59 23.34 3.73
CA ASN A 73 -14.24 23.08 3.23
C ASN A 73 -14.24 22.98 1.68
N PRO A 74 -14.62 24.03 0.93
CA PRO A 74 -14.80 23.93 -0.52
C PRO A 74 -13.52 23.53 -1.26
N GLU A 75 -12.35 24.01 -0.85
CA GLU A 75 -11.06 23.66 -1.47
C GLU A 75 -10.65 22.21 -1.18
N LEU A 76 -10.86 21.74 0.06
CA LEU A 76 -10.61 20.35 0.42
C LEU A 76 -11.58 19.41 -0.28
N TRP A 77 -12.83 19.83 -0.45
CA TRP A 77 -13.86 19.08 -1.16
C TRP A 77 -13.54 18.96 -2.65
N TRP A 78 -13.07 20.05 -3.28
CA TRP A 78 -12.55 19.99 -4.65
C TRP A 78 -11.42 18.96 -4.73
N LEU A 79 -10.44 19.01 -3.83
CA LEU A 79 -9.31 18.09 -3.84
C LEU A 79 -9.77 16.64 -3.66
N LEU A 80 -10.73 16.39 -2.77
CA LEU A 80 -11.34 15.07 -2.54
C LEU A 80 -11.97 14.53 -3.82
N GLN A 81 -12.79 15.35 -4.49
CA GLN A 81 -13.49 14.96 -5.71
C GLN A 81 -12.52 14.60 -6.84
N HIS A 82 -11.45 15.37 -6.99
CA HIS A 82 -10.45 15.11 -8.02
C HIS A 82 -9.56 13.89 -7.70
N CYS A 83 -9.19 13.68 -6.43
CA CYS A 83 -8.46 12.47 -6.01
C CYS A 83 -9.31 11.21 -6.21
N HIS A 84 -10.58 11.23 -5.78
CA HIS A 84 -11.54 10.14 -6.02
C HIS A 84 -11.66 9.83 -7.51
N ARG A 85 -11.84 10.88 -8.32
CA ARG A 85 -11.92 10.76 -9.78
C ARG A 85 -10.69 10.08 -10.37
N GLN A 86 -9.49 10.48 -9.95
CA GLN A 86 -8.26 9.84 -10.41
C GLN A 86 -8.23 8.34 -10.07
N LEU A 87 -8.66 7.95 -8.85
CA LEU A 87 -8.75 6.54 -8.48
C LEU A 87 -9.74 5.77 -9.38
N VAL A 88 -10.94 6.31 -9.59
CA VAL A 88 -11.99 5.67 -10.41
C VAL A 88 -11.55 5.53 -11.88
N THR A 89 -10.96 6.58 -12.46
CA THR A 89 -10.43 6.52 -13.84
C THR A 89 -9.30 5.51 -14.00
N LEU A 90 -8.55 5.24 -12.93
CA LEU A 90 -7.43 4.29 -12.91
C LEU A 90 -7.82 2.92 -12.33
N MET A 91 -9.11 2.63 -12.16
CA MET A 91 -9.58 1.34 -11.67
C MET A 91 -9.07 0.19 -12.55
N GLY A 92 -8.46 -0.83 -11.95
CA GLY A 92 -7.84 -1.96 -12.62
C GLY A 92 -6.53 -1.66 -13.38
N ARG A 93 -6.07 -0.39 -13.43
CA ARG A 93 -4.89 0.02 -14.20
C ARG A 93 -3.61 -0.17 -13.41
N SER A 94 -3.08 -1.39 -13.44
CA SER A 94 -1.80 -1.73 -12.80
C SER A 94 -0.57 -1.26 -13.59
N ASP A 95 -0.76 -0.77 -14.80
CA ASP A 95 0.29 -0.21 -15.65
C ASP A 95 0.68 1.23 -15.28
N ILE A 96 -0.14 1.91 -14.47
CA ILE A 96 0.04 3.29 -14.04
C ILE A 96 0.36 3.32 -12.54
N SER A 97 1.55 3.83 -12.22
CA SER A 97 1.97 4.07 -10.84
C SER A 97 1.57 5.48 -10.40
N LEU A 98 0.93 5.58 -9.23
CA LEU A 98 0.68 6.86 -8.56
C LEU A 98 1.80 7.20 -7.56
N TYR A 99 2.80 6.33 -7.38
CA TYR A 99 3.92 6.61 -6.49
C TYR A 99 4.64 7.90 -6.90
N GLY A 100 4.83 8.80 -5.94
CA GLY A 100 5.39 10.13 -6.16
C GLY A 100 4.40 11.19 -6.66
N GLN A 101 3.13 10.86 -6.87
CA GLN A 101 2.11 11.84 -7.27
C GLN A 101 1.27 12.35 -6.09
N TRP A 102 0.85 11.47 -5.17
CA TRP A 102 0.07 11.88 -4.00
C TRP A 102 1.00 12.27 -2.85
N HIS A 103 0.97 13.56 -2.51
CA HIS A 103 1.77 14.12 -1.42
C HIS A 103 0.99 14.14 -0.12
N ARG A 104 1.68 13.92 1.01
CA ARG A 104 1.11 14.20 2.33
C ARG A 104 0.77 15.68 2.41
N LEU A 105 -0.45 16.00 2.84
CA LEU A 105 -0.85 17.38 3.03
C LEU A 105 -0.05 18.04 4.16
N PRO A 106 0.28 19.35 4.05
CA PRO A 106 1.09 20.04 5.04
C PRO A 106 0.54 20.01 6.46
N SER A 107 1.43 20.02 7.46
CA SER A 107 1.06 19.90 8.87
C SER A 107 0.23 21.08 9.40
N HIS A 108 0.30 22.26 8.79
CA HIS A 108 -0.52 23.42 9.19
C HIS A 108 -2.02 23.20 8.96
N LEU A 109 -2.39 22.24 8.12
CA LEU A 109 -3.79 21.83 7.91
C LEU A 109 -4.33 20.95 9.04
N GLY A 110 -3.50 20.57 10.03
CA GLY A 110 -3.91 19.84 11.22
C GLY A 110 -4.66 18.54 10.90
N ASN A 111 -5.83 18.36 11.52
CA ASN A 111 -6.67 17.16 11.33
C ASN A 111 -7.17 17.02 9.90
N LEU A 112 -7.50 18.13 9.22
CA LEU A 112 -8.00 18.09 7.85
C LEU A 112 -6.96 17.49 6.91
N GLY A 113 -5.70 17.91 7.04
CA GLY A 113 -4.59 17.39 6.24
C GLY A 113 -4.33 15.91 6.50
N ARG A 114 -4.26 15.52 7.78
CA ARG A 114 -3.92 14.15 8.19
C ARG A 114 -5.00 13.13 7.84
N LEU A 115 -6.28 13.50 7.95
CA LEU A 115 -7.42 12.61 7.71
C LEU A 115 -7.88 12.61 6.24
N PHE A 116 -7.43 13.58 5.44
CA PHE A 116 -7.92 13.82 4.07
C PHE A 116 -8.05 12.55 3.22
N PHE A 117 -6.96 11.78 3.09
CA PHE A 117 -6.96 10.60 2.22
C PHE A 117 -7.88 9.48 2.72
N ILE A 118 -8.19 9.43 4.02
CA ILE A 118 -9.18 8.49 4.56
C ILE A 118 -10.55 8.81 3.95
N TYR A 119 -10.94 10.08 3.89
CA TYR A 119 -12.20 10.48 3.25
C TYR A 119 -12.23 10.22 1.75
N VAL A 120 -11.10 10.41 1.06
CA VAL A 120 -10.98 10.02 -0.36
C VAL A 120 -11.27 8.52 -0.54
N TYR A 121 -10.73 7.68 0.34
CA TYR A 121 -10.98 6.24 0.30
C TYR A 121 -12.41 5.86 0.66
N LEU A 122 -12.98 6.45 1.71
CA LEU A 122 -14.40 6.26 2.06
C LEU A 122 -15.33 6.61 0.89
N ALA A 123 -15.08 7.72 0.20
CA ALA A 123 -15.85 8.13 -0.98
C ALA A 123 -15.66 7.20 -2.19
N THR A 124 -14.57 6.41 -2.22
CA THR A 124 -14.23 5.51 -3.32
C THR A 124 -14.69 4.07 -3.08
N VAL A 125 -15.12 3.73 -1.86
CA VAL A 125 -15.65 2.39 -1.52
C VAL A 125 -16.71 1.91 -2.51
N PRO A 126 -17.75 2.69 -2.87
CA PRO A 126 -18.79 2.18 -3.79
C PRO A 126 -18.22 1.78 -5.15
N ALA A 127 -17.30 2.57 -5.71
CA ALA A 127 -16.72 2.32 -7.03
C ALA A 127 -15.83 1.08 -7.05
N VAL A 128 -14.96 0.91 -6.03
CA VAL A 128 -14.10 -0.28 -5.96
C VAL A 128 -14.90 -1.55 -5.62
N ARG A 129 -15.95 -1.44 -4.81
CA ARG A 129 -16.87 -2.56 -4.53
C ARG A 129 -17.63 -2.99 -5.79
N GLN A 130 -18.12 -2.04 -6.58
CA GLN A 130 -18.73 -2.31 -7.88
C GLN A 130 -17.73 -3.01 -8.81
N TRP A 131 -16.50 -2.50 -8.90
CA TRP A 131 -15.44 -3.14 -9.69
C TRP A 131 -15.17 -4.58 -9.25
N HIS A 132 -15.06 -4.83 -7.95
CA HIS A 132 -14.87 -6.18 -7.42
C HIS A 132 -16.05 -7.10 -7.79
N GLN A 133 -17.29 -6.61 -7.67
CA GLN A 133 -18.48 -7.36 -8.06
C GLN A 133 -18.51 -7.69 -9.56
N GLU A 134 -18.17 -6.73 -10.42
CA GLU A 134 -18.09 -6.93 -11.88
C GLU A 134 -17.00 -7.94 -12.27
N ARG A 135 -15.92 -8.02 -11.49
CA ARG A 135 -14.87 -9.05 -11.60
C ARG A 135 -15.28 -10.40 -10.98
N GLY A 136 -16.45 -10.48 -10.36
CA GLY A 136 -16.95 -11.68 -9.69
C GLY A 136 -16.19 -12.02 -8.42
N ILE A 137 -15.50 -11.06 -7.80
CA ILE A 137 -14.73 -11.24 -6.58
C ILE A 137 -15.69 -11.33 -5.40
N GLU A 138 -15.46 -12.31 -4.54
CA GLU A 138 -16.30 -12.58 -3.38
C GLU A 138 -16.27 -11.43 -2.36
N ASP A 139 -17.40 -11.21 -1.69
CA ASP A 139 -17.62 -10.10 -0.76
C ASP A 139 -16.62 -10.08 0.40
N ASP A 140 -16.26 -11.26 0.91
CA ASP A 140 -15.33 -11.45 2.01
C ASP A 140 -13.89 -11.11 1.61
N VAL A 141 -13.45 -11.53 0.42
CA VAL A 141 -12.14 -11.16 -0.15
C VAL A 141 -12.06 -9.65 -0.36
N SER A 142 -13.12 -9.08 -0.93
CA SER A 142 -13.21 -7.65 -1.21
C SER A 142 -13.17 -6.83 0.09
N TRP A 143 -13.92 -7.20 1.13
CA TRP A 143 -13.87 -6.51 2.42
C TRP A 143 -12.56 -6.75 3.19
N ALA A 144 -12.03 -7.97 3.19
CA ALA A 144 -10.73 -8.26 3.80
C ALA A 144 -9.58 -7.48 3.17
N THR A 145 -9.69 -7.20 1.86
CA THR A 145 -8.76 -6.33 1.13
C THR A 145 -8.92 -4.88 1.54
N LEU A 146 -10.15 -4.34 1.57
CA LEU A 146 -10.38 -2.93 1.92
C LEU A 146 -10.17 -2.62 3.41
N ALA A 147 -10.25 -3.62 4.28
CA ALA A 147 -9.95 -3.50 5.72
C ALA A 147 -8.50 -3.11 6.03
N ASP A 148 -7.60 -3.17 5.04
CA ASP A 148 -6.23 -2.64 5.15
C ASP A 148 -6.22 -1.13 5.49
N LEU A 149 -7.29 -0.40 5.14
CA LEU A 149 -7.48 0.99 5.56
C LEU A 149 -7.51 1.13 7.09
N GLY A 150 -8.32 0.33 7.77
CA GLY A 150 -8.42 0.34 9.23
C GLY A 150 -7.11 -0.08 9.91
N GLU A 151 -6.41 -1.06 9.33
CA GLU A 151 -5.08 -1.49 9.79
C GLU A 151 -4.07 -0.34 9.73
N HIS A 152 -4.01 0.38 8.60
CA HIS A 152 -3.11 1.52 8.44
C HIS A 152 -3.46 2.71 9.35
N ILE A 153 -4.75 2.92 9.63
CA ILE A 153 -5.21 3.91 10.62
C ILE A 153 -4.76 3.51 12.04
N ALA A 154 -4.87 2.22 12.40
CA ALA A 154 -4.43 1.70 13.68
C ALA A 154 -2.91 1.83 13.86
N ILE A 155 -2.12 1.53 12.83
CA ILE A 155 -0.66 1.71 12.82
C ILE A 155 -0.30 3.19 13.02
N HIS A 156 -0.96 4.10 12.29
CA HIS A 156 -0.71 5.53 12.47
C HIS A 156 -1.01 5.96 13.91
N ARG A 157 -2.12 5.48 14.49
CA ARG A 157 -2.51 5.80 15.86
C ARG A 157 -1.55 5.23 16.90
N SER A 158 -1.00 4.03 16.70
CA SER A 158 -0.04 3.45 17.63
C SER A 158 1.28 4.22 17.68
N VAL A 159 1.66 4.88 16.57
CA VAL A 159 2.90 5.67 16.47
C VAL A 159 2.69 7.11 16.94
N TYR A 160 1.60 7.76 16.52
CA TYR A 160 1.40 9.20 16.70
C TYR A 160 0.28 9.57 17.69
N GLY A 161 -0.46 8.59 18.21
CA GLY A 161 -1.54 8.79 19.18
C GLY A 161 -2.86 9.32 18.59
N ASN A 162 -2.98 9.46 17.28
CA ASN A 162 -4.16 9.99 16.59
C ASN A 162 -4.42 9.27 15.25
N ALA A 163 -5.65 9.36 14.73
CA ALA A 163 -6.01 8.76 13.44
C ALA A 163 -5.32 9.49 12.28
N GLY A 164 -4.90 8.74 11.27
CA GLY A 164 -4.19 9.26 10.10
C GLY A 164 -3.64 8.12 9.25
N LEU A 165 -2.81 8.46 8.25
CA LEU A 165 -2.15 7.47 7.40
C LEU A 165 -0.66 7.82 7.27
N TYR A 166 0.21 6.83 7.46
CA TYR A 166 1.64 7.02 7.19
C TYR A 166 1.91 7.11 5.69
N SER A 167 1.43 6.12 4.94
CA SER A 167 1.48 6.07 3.47
C SER A 167 0.06 6.05 2.93
N SER A 168 -0.44 7.22 2.51
CA SER A 168 -1.70 7.30 1.78
C SER A 168 -1.56 6.59 0.44
N ILE A 169 -0.42 6.76 -0.25
CA ILE A 169 -0.22 6.25 -1.60
C ILE A 169 -0.34 4.72 -1.73
N TRP A 170 0.09 3.98 -0.71
CA TRP A 170 -0.04 2.51 -0.64
C TRP A 170 -1.49 2.05 -0.84
N LEU A 171 -2.43 2.72 -0.17
CA LEU A 171 -3.84 2.35 -0.21
C LEU A 171 -4.49 2.63 -1.57
N THR A 172 -3.85 3.41 -2.46
CA THR A 172 -4.36 3.55 -3.83
C THR A 172 -4.37 2.23 -4.60
N LEU A 173 -3.57 1.24 -4.22
CA LEU A 173 -3.62 -0.10 -4.83
C LEU A 173 -4.96 -0.78 -4.52
N HIS A 174 -5.42 -0.67 -3.27
CA HIS A 174 -6.66 -1.27 -2.77
C HIS A 174 -7.86 -0.62 -3.44
N PHE A 175 -7.90 0.72 -3.42
CA PHE A 175 -9.03 1.50 -3.94
C PHE A 175 -9.01 1.68 -5.47
N ARG A 176 -8.03 1.11 -6.17
CA ARG A 176 -8.04 0.89 -7.63
C ARG A 176 -8.29 -0.58 -8.00
N GLY A 177 -8.53 -1.47 -7.05
CA GLY A 177 -8.80 -2.88 -7.32
C GLY A 177 -7.64 -3.60 -8.00
N ILE A 178 -6.40 -3.27 -7.63
CA ILE A 178 -5.17 -3.90 -8.18
C ILE A 178 -4.34 -4.63 -7.13
N ILE A 179 -4.83 -4.78 -5.89
CA ILE A 179 -4.24 -5.63 -4.86
C ILE A 179 -5.36 -6.37 -4.12
N TYR A 180 -5.09 -7.60 -3.70
CA TYR A 180 -6.06 -8.46 -3.01
C TYR A 180 -5.42 -9.20 -1.85
N ARG A 181 -6.10 -9.20 -0.70
CA ARG A 181 -5.70 -10.00 0.47
C ARG A 181 -6.30 -11.40 0.35
N LEU A 182 -5.44 -12.41 0.19
CA LEU A 182 -5.84 -13.81 0.02
C LEU A 182 -5.20 -14.63 1.13
N GLY A 183 -5.83 -14.67 2.31
CA GLY A 183 -5.29 -15.32 3.50
C GLY A 183 -4.23 -14.48 4.20
N ARG A 184 -3.02 -15.04 4.39
CA ARG A 184 -1.92 -14.36 5.08
C ARG A 184 -1.23 -13.29 4.22
N LEU A 185 -1.24 -13.45 2.91
CA LEU A 185 -0.52 -12.58 1.97
C LEU A 185 -1.48 -11.68 1.19
N GLN A 186 -0.94 -10.57 0.70
CA GLN A 186 -1.55 -9.71 -0.31
C GLN A 186 -0.84 -9.87 -1.65
N PHE A 187 -1.59 -9.76 -2.74
CA PHE A 187 -1.11 -9.92 -4.11
C PHE A 187 -1.54 -8.74 -4.96
N GLU A 188 -0.57 -7.97 -5.40
CA GLU A 188 -0.74 -6.84 -6.31
C GLU A 188 -0.54 -7.31 -7.77
N LEU A 189 -1.45 -6.87 -8.64
CA LEU A 189 -1.28 -6.98 -10.09
C LEU A 189 -0.05 -6.19 -10.51
N TRP A 190 0.97 -6.88 -11.00
CA TRP A 190 2.25 -6.26 -11.29
C TRP A 190 2.81 -6.74 -12.64
N ARG A 191 3.85 -6.07 -13.13
CA ARG A 191 4.59 -6.47 -14.33
C ARG A 191 6.06 -6.14 -14.19
N PHE A 192 6.92 -7.00 -14.71
CA PHE A 192 8.35 -6.72 -14.76
C PHE A 192 8.63 -5.48 -15.61
N SER A 193 9.49 -4.57 -15.15
CA SER A 193 9.85 -3.41 -15.95
C SER A 193 10.64 -3.82 -17.21
N PRO A 194 10.66 -3.04 -18.29
CA PRO A 194 11.56 -3.31 -19.41
C PRO A 194 13.05 -3.33 -18.96
N LYS A 195 13.38 -2.54 -17.93
CA LYS A 195 14.71 -2.50 -17.31
C LYS A 195 14.99 -3.69 -16.39
N TRP A 196 14.00 -4.52 -16.08
CA TRP A 196 14.24 -5.82 -15.45
C TRP A 196 15.18 -6.68 -16.29
N ALA A 197 15.05 -6.57 -17.62
CA ALA A 197 15.97 -7.16 -18.59
C ALA A 197 17.40 -6.57 -18.49
N ILE A 198 17.53 -5.34 -17.99
CA ILE A 198 18.79 -4.59 -17.87
C ILE A 198 19.49 -4.86 -16.53
N TYR A 199 18.85 -5.54 -15.57
CA TYR A 199 19.58 -6.34 -14.58
C TYR A 199 20.24 -7.57 -15.26
N ASP A 200 20.77 -7.38 -16.47
CA ASP A 200 21.39 -8.29 -17.43
C ASP A 200 22.66 -8.98 -16.88
N ASP A 201 22.88 -8.93 -15.56
CA ASP A 201 23.75 -9.85 -14.83
C ASP A 201 23.00 -11.16 -14.47
N VAL A 202 21.66 -11.18 -14.47
CA VAL A 202 20.89 -12.44 -14.37
C VAL A 202 20.83 -13.21 -15.69
N SER A 203 21.18 -12.63 -16.84
CA SER A 203 21.32 -13.40 -18.09
C SER A 203 22.57 -14.29 -18.10
N ASN A 204 23.57 -13.99 -17.26
CA ASN A 204 24.78 -14.77 -17.05
C ASN A 204 24.72 -15.73 -15.84
N GLN A 205 23.64 -15.72 -15.06
CA GLN A 205 23.40 -16.72 -14.02
C GLN A 205 22.52 -17.84 -14.56
N GLU A 206 22.84 -19.09 -14.23
CA GLU A 206 21.97 -20.25 -14.48
C GLU A 206 20.71 -20.12 -13.62
N LEU A 207 19.77 -19.29 -14.07
CA LEU A 207 18.45 -19.19 -13.46
C LEU A 207 17.60 -20.38 -13.88
N PRO A 208 16.76 -20.93 -12.98
CA PRO A 208 15.83 -21.99 -13.34
C PRO A 208 14.74 -21.46 -14.29
N GLU A 209 14.37 -22.30 -15.25
CA GLU A 209 13.24 -22.04 -16.16
C GLU A 209 11.89 -22.49 -15.53
N PRO A 210 10.77 -21.80 -15.82
CA PRO A 210 10.68 -20.60 -16.66
C PRO A 210 11.20 -19.35 -15.92
N ARG A 211 11.94 -18.50 -16.64
CA ARG A 211 12.42 -17.21 -16.11
C ARG A 211 11.53 -16.03 -16.53
N PRO A 212 11.43 -14.96 -15.71
CA PRO A 212 10.72 -13.75 -16.08
C PRO A 212 11.30 -13.11 -17.34
N PHE A 213 10.42 -12.58 -18.18
CA PHE A 213 10.76 -11.83 -19.37
C PHE A 213 10.31 -10.36 -19.23
N PRO A 214 10.81 -9.44 -20.08
CA PRO A 214 10.44 -8.02 -20.00
C PRO A 214 8.92 -7.88 -20.09
N GLU A 215 8.34 -7.06 -19.21
CA GLU A 215 6.89 -6.84 -19.13
C GLU A 215 6.03 -8.07 -18.80
N ALA A 216 6.65 -9.18 -18.39
CA ALA A 216 5.90 -10.35 -17.92
C ALA A 216 4.95 -9.96 -16.77
N PRO A 217 3.66 -10.33 -16.86
CA PRO A 217 2.73 -10.19 -15.74
C PRO A 217 3.21 -11.01 -14.54
N ALA A 218 3.14 -10.42 -13.35
CA ALA A 218 3.49 -11.09 -12.10
C ALA A 218 2.56 -10.67 -10.97
N LEU A 219 2.54 -11.44 -9.90
CA LEU A 219 1.92 -11.05 -8.64
C LEU A 219 2.98 -10.53 -7.69
N SER A 220 2.87 -9.28 -7.29
CA SER A 220 3.73 -8.68 -6.27
C SER A 220 3.18 -9.02 -4.88
N ILE A 221 3.95 -9.79 -4.12
CA ILE A 221 3.60 -10.27 -2.77
C ILE A 221 3.89 -9.17 -1.75
N HIS A 222 2.91 -8.96 -0.88
CA HIS A 222 2.98 -8.06 0.28
C HIS A 222 2.43 -8.76 1.52
N ILE A 223 2.85 -8.28 2.70
CA ILE A 223 2.59 -8.94 3.98
C ILE A 223 1.99 -7.90 4.93
N PRO A 224 0.67 -7.94 5.18
CA PRO A 224 0.05 -7.14 6.24
C PRO A 224 0.69 -7.41 7.60
N GLU A 225 0.72 -6.41 8.48
CA GLU A 225 1.17 -6.58 9.86
C GLU A 225 0.19 -7.46 10.62
N SER A 226 -1.11 -7.27 10.38
CA SER A 226 -2.17 -8.10 10.92
C SER A 226 -2.15 -9.53 10.36
N GLY A 227 -2.83 -10.44 11.06
CA GLY A 227 -2.92 -11.85 10.66
C GLY A 227 -1.80 -12.74 11.18
N GLY A 228 -0.95 -12.23 12.07
CA GLY A 228 0.03 -13.02 12.82
C GLY A 228 1.30 -13.35 12.04
N SER A 229 2.00 -14.41 12.41
CA SER A 229 3.28 -14.77 11.78
C SER A 229 3.12 -15.13 10.30
N ILE A 230 4.17 -14.94 9.50
CA ILE A 230 4.30 -15.49 8.13
C ILE A 230 4.56 -17.00 8.16
N ASP A 231 3.64 -17.75 8.79
CA ASP A 231 3.72 -19.21 8.88
C ASP A 231 3.80 -19.85 7.48
N PRO A 232 4.73 -20.80 7.24
CA PRO A 232 4.91 -21.38 5.91
C PRO A 232 3.65 -22.00 5.32
N ALA A 233 2.84 -22.72 6.11
CA ALA A 233 1.63 -23.36 5.61
C ALA A 233 0.56 -22.32 5.24
N ALA A 234 0.45 -21.24 6.00
CA ALA A 234 -0.44 -20.12 5.68
C ALA A 234 0.01 -19.38 4.41
N CYS A 235 1.32 -19.17 4.23
CA CYS A 235 1.88 -18.59 3.01
C CYS A 235 1.63 -19.49 1.78
N ASP A 236 1.86 -20.79 1.90
CA ASP A 236 1.61 -21.76 0.82
C ASP A 236 0.12 -21.79 0.42
N ALA A 237 -0.78 -21.76 1.41
CA ALA A 237 -2.22 -21.68 1.17
C ALA A 237 -2.61 -20.37 0.44
N SER A 238 -2.03 -19.23 0.85
CA SER A 238 -2.20 -17.96 0.16
C SER A 238 -1.72 -18.01 -1.29
N LEU A 239 -0.58 -18.64 -1.57
CA LEU A 239 -0.03 -18.78 -2.91
C LEU A 239 -0.87 -19.70 -3.80
N ALA A 240 -1.40 -20.79 -3.26
CA ALA A 240 -2.32 -21.66 -3.97
C ALA A 240 -3.62 -20.93 -4.32
N TRP A 241 -4.19 -20.21 -3.34
CA TRP A 241 -5.41 -19.42 -3.56
C TRP A 241 -5.18 -18.32 -4.60
N ALA A 242 -4.05 -17.62 -4.57
CA ALA A 242 -3.72 -16.59 -5.54
C ALA A 242 -3.75 -17.11 -6.99
N ARG A 243 -3.16 -18.27 -7.26
CA ARG A 243 -3.17 -18.85 -8.62
C ARG A 243 -4.58 -19.05 -9.16
N GLU A 244 -5.45 -19.64 -8.33
CA GLU A 244 -6.84 -19.89 -8.71
C GLU A 244 -7.64 -18.58 -8.85
N PHE A 245 -7.44 -17.65 -7.92
CA PHE A 245 -8.10 -16.36 -7.88
C PHE A 245 -7.79 -15.52 -9.13
N PHE A 246 -6.50 -15.29 -9.43
CA PHE A 246 -6.13 -14.45 -10.56
C PHE A 246 -6.43 -15.10 -11.92
N ALA A 247 -6.35 -16.44 -12.02
CA ALA A 247 -6.79 -17.14 -13.23
C ALA A 247 -8.31 -17.00 -13.48
N ARG A 248 -9.12 -16.88 -12.43
CA ARG A 248 -10.58 -16.73 -12.52
C ARG A 248 -11.00 -15.28 -12.80
N HIS A 249 -10.48 -14.33 -12.02
CA HIS A 249 -11.00 -12.95 -12.00
C HIS A 249 -10.22 -11.98 -12.93
N PHE A 250 -9.01 -12.37 -13.35
CA PHE A 250 -8.14 -11.60 -14.25
C PHE A 250 -7.59 -12.45 -15.42
N PRO A 251 -8.45 -13.17 -16.18
CA PRO A 251 -8.03 -14.11 -17.23
C PRO A 251 -7.33 -13.45 -18.43
N GLU A 252 -7.41 -12.13 -18.56
CA GLU A 252 -6.76 -11.34 -19.61
C GLU A 252 -5.23 -11.42 -19.59
N LYS A 253 -4.63 -11.82 -18.46
CA LYS A 253 -3.19 -12.02 -18.31
C LYS A 253 -2.92 -13.35 -17.64
N GLN A 254 -1.84 -14.00 -18.04
CA GLN A 254 -1.32 -15.17 -17.35
C GLN A 254 -0.23 -14.73 -16.37
N TYR A 255 -0.50 -14.87 -15.08
CA TYR A 255 0.45 -14.55 -14.01
C TYR A 255 1.29 -15.78 -13.69
N LEU A 256 2.42 -15.92 -14.39
CA LEU A 256 3.32 -17.07 -14.24
C LEU A 256 4.38 -16.87 -13.15
N PHE A 257 4.47 -15.67 -12.58
CA PHE A 257 5.53 -15.30 -11.66
C PHE A 257 4.96 -14.60 -10.44
N ALA A 258 5.59 -14.83 -9.29
CA ALA A 258 5.44 -14.00 -8.11
C ALA A 258 6.77 -13.31 -7.81
N ARG A 259 6.68 -12.11 -7.23
CA ARG A 259 7.85 -11.35 -6.79
C ARG A 259 7.63 -10.73 -5.42
N CYS A 260 8.70 -10.51 -4.68
CA CYS A 260 8.67 -9.69 -3.47
C CYS A 260 9.88 -8.73 -3.48
N ASN A 261 9.71 -7.53 -2.94
CA ASN A 261 10.76 -6.55 -2.70
C ASN A 261 10.61 -6.09 -1.25
N SER A 262 11.52 -6.53 -0.39
CA SER A 262 11.37 -6.37 1.05
C SER A 262 12.71 -6.54 1.77
N TRP A 263 12.85 -5.88 2.90
CA TRP A 263 13.93 -6.13 3.87
C TRP A 263 13.89 -7.59 4.37
N LEU A 264 12.72 -8.22 4.35
CA LEU A 264 12.56 -9.65 4.69
C LEU A 264 13.33 -10.57 3.73
N LEU A 265 13.71 -10.09 2.55
CA LEU A 265 14.49 -10.85 1.58
C LEU A 265 16.00 -10.65 1.73
N ASP A 266 16.46 -9.89 2.73
CA ASP A 266 17.89 -9.74 3.01
C ASP A 266 18.51 -11.07 3.49
N PRO A 267 19.42 -11.70 2.72
CA PRO A 267 20.09 -12.93 3.13
C PRO A 267 20.96 -12.74 4.39
N GLN A 268 21.36 -11.51 4.74
CA GLN A 268 22.11 -11.22 5.96
C GLN A 268 21.34 -11.61 7.22
N LEU A 269 20.00 -11.69 7.18
CA LEU A 269 19.17 -12.12 8.30
C LEU A 269 19.48 -13.55 8.73
N ALA A 270 19.93 -14.42 7.82
CA ALA A 270 20.30 -15.80 8.11
C ALA A 270 21.57 -15.93 8.97
N ASN A 271 22.35 -14.86 9.11
CA ASN A 271 23.50 -14.83 10.04
C ASN A 271 23.05 -14.74 11.51
N TYR A 272 21.81 -14.29 11.76
CA TYR A 272 21.29 -14.01 13.10
C TYR A 272 20.07 -14.87 13.46
N LEU A 273 19.27 -15.27 12.47
CA LEU A 273 18.06 -16.05 12.65
C LEU A 273 18.32 -17.54 12.40
N PRO A 274 17.72 -18.45 13.20
CA PRO A 274 17.88 -19.88 12.97
C PRO A 274 17.23 -20.30 11.64
N PRO A 275 17.69 -21.39 10.99
CA PRO A 275 17.11 -21.93 9.76
C PRO A 275 15.62 -22.32 9.85
N THR A 276 15.07 -22.39 11.06
CA THR A 276 13.66 -22.66 11.35
C THR A 276 12.80 -21.40 11.44
N ALA A 277 13.40 -20.20 11.49
CA ALA A 277 12.66 -18.95 11.53
C ALA A 277 11.82 -18.76 10.26
N ASN A 278 10.59 -18.27 10.42
CA ASN A 278 9.66 -18.14 9.30
C ASN A 278 10.18 -17.20 8.21
N ILE A 279 10.90 -16.13 8.57
CA ILE A 279 11.54 -15.22 7.59
C ILE A 279 12.54 -15.99 6.72
N VAL A 280 13.43 -16.78 7.34
CA VAL A 280 14.43 -17.59 6.62
C VAL A 280 13.77 -18.64 5.75
N ARG A 281 12.64 -19.22 6.17
CA ARG A 281 11.87 -20.16 5.35
C ARG A 281 11.19 -19.46 4.17
N PHE A 282 10.59 -18.29 4.40
CA PHE A 282 9.96 -17.46 3.38
C PHE A 282 10.96 -17.05 2.29
N GLN A 283 12.18 -16.67 2.68
CA GLN A 283 13.26 -16.35 1.74
C GLN A 283 13.58 -17.48 0.74
N ARG A 284 13.44 -18.75 1.16
CA ARG A 284 13.80 -19.92 0.32
C ARG A 284 12.90 -20.12 -0.88
N HIS A 285 11.75 -19.47 -0.92
CA HIS A 285 10.88 -19.51 -2.10
C HIS A 285 11.45 -18.69 -3.25
N PHE A 286 12.37 -17.75 -2.99
CA PHE A 286 12.76 -16.73 -3.97
C PHE A 286 14.14 -16.98 -4.56
N HIS A 287 14.23 -16.79 -5.88
CA HIS A 287 15.47 -16.45 -6.55
C HIS A 287 15.71 -14.95 -6.36
N LEU A 288 16.76 -14.60 -5.62
CA LEU A 288 17.12 -13.20 -5.39
C LEU A 288 17.69 -12.58 -6.67
N VAL A 289 17.31 -11.34 -6.90
CA VAL A 289 17.93 -10.49 -7.91
C VAL A 289 19.29 -10.01 -7.38
N PRO A 290 20.33 -9.97 -8.23
CA PRO A 290 21.59 -9.35 -7.88
C PRO A 290 21.41 -7.89 -7.45
N GLY A 291 22.21 -7.47 -6.47
CA GLY A 291 22.13 -6.13 -5.89
C GLY A 291 21.03 -5.98 -4.82
N GLY A 292 20.86 -4.75 -4.37
CA GLY A 292 19.97 -4.34 -3.29
C GLY A 292 20.14 -2.86 -3.02
N GLU A 293 19.21 -2.28 -2.27
CA GLU A 293 19.26 -0.88 -1.82
C GLU A 293 19.41 -0.85 -0.30
N ILE A 294 20.07 0.17 0.25
CA ILE A 294 20.14 0.34 1.71
C ILE A 294 18.72 0.46 2.25
N GLY A 295 18.35 -0.42 3.17
CA GLY A 295 17.01 -0.61 3.71
C GLY A 295 16.94 -0.45 5.23
N ASP A 296 17.88 0.29 5.83
CA ASP A 296 17.93 0.50 7.29
C ASP A 296 16.64 1.14 7.81
N GLU A 297 16.14 2.16 7.13
CA GLU A 297 14.90 2.85 7.49
C GLU A 297 13.70 1.90 7.37
N ASP A 298 13.63 1.07 6.33
CA ASP A 298 12.56 0.08 6.14
C ASP A 298 12.53 -0.94 7.28
N VAL A 299 13.67 -1.59 7.57
CA VAL A 299 13.71 -2.60 8.63
C VAL A 299 13.41 -1.98 10.00
N ILE A 300 13.89 -0.76 10.27
CA ILE A 300 13.57 -0.06 11.53
C ILE A 300 12.07 0.24 11.60
N TRP A 301 11.49 0.76 10.52
CA TRP A 301 10.08 1.07 10.46
C TRP A 301 9.19 -0.17 10.66
N PHE A 302 9.49 -1.28 9.99
CA PHE A 302 8.66 -2.49 10.06
C PHE A 302 8.86 -3.32 11.33
N VAL A 303 10.04 -3.25 11.98
CA VAL A 303 10.30 -3.99 13.24
C VAL A 303 9.87 -3.17 14.46
N TYR A 304 10.04 -1.85 14.44
CA TYR A 304 9.87 -1.00 15.62
C TYR A 304 8.77 0.04 15.51
N ARG A 305 8.28 0.34 14.30
CA ARG A 305 7.37 1.47 14.03
C ARG A 305 7.95 2.80 14.52
N GLN A 306 9.25 2.97 14.31
CA GLN A 306 10.00 4.17 14.68
C GLN A 306 10.67 4.77 13.44
N ASP A 307 10.79 6.09 13.43
CA ASP A 307 11.45 6.87 12.40
C ASP A 307 12.43 7.85 13.08
N GLY A 308 13.62 8.03 12.51
CA GLY A 308 14.68 8.90 13.05
C GLY A 308 15.20 8.54 14.44
N THR A 309 14.85 7.38 14.99
CA THR A 309 15.31 6.95 16.32
C THR A 309 16.72 6.40 16.25
N SER A 310 17.58 6.81 17.20
CA SER A 310 18.95 6.31 17.29
C SER A 310 18.95 4.80 17.57
N VAL A 311 19.83 4.07 16.88
CA VAL A 311 19.98 2.61 17.01
C VAL A 311 20.18 2.18 18.48
N ASP A 312 20.90 2.97 19.28
CA ASP A 312 21.17 2.66 20.70
C ASP A 312 19.93 2.74 21.61
N GLN A 313 18.83 3.31 21.11
CA GLN A 313 17.56 3.45 21.83
C GLN A 313 16.53 2.39 21.41
N LEU A 314 16.81 1.61 20.37
CA LEU A 314 15.90 0.58 19.89
C LEU A 314 15.80 -0.58 20.91
N PRO A 315 14.59 -1.08 21.20
CA PRO A 315 14.42 -2.20 22.13
C PRO A 315 15.02 -3.49 21.56
N THR A 316 15.48 -4.39 22.41
CA THR A 316 16.18 -5.64 22.01
C THR A 316 15.56 -6.90 22.64
N ARG A 317 14.23 -6.97 22.66
CA ARG A 317 13.44 -7.98 23.38
C ARG A 317 13.38 -9.30 22.61
N THR A 318 13.22 -9.24 21.29
CA THR A 318 13.16 -10.42 20.41
C THR A 318 14.52 -10.69 19.74
N THR A 319 14.67 -11.90 19.17
CA THR A 319 15.89 -12.24 18.41
C THR A 319 16.05 -11.37 17.18
N LEU A 320 14.96 -11.06 16.48
CA LEU A 320 15.00 -10.17 15.31
C LEU A 320 15.39 -8.74 15.73
N GLU A 321 14.83 -8.23 16.83
CA GLU A 321 15.19 -6.90 17.32
C GLU A 321 16.70 -6.80 17.65
N ARG A 322 17.23 -7.80 18.37
CA ARG A 322 18.68 -7.89 18.64
C ARG A 322 19.51 -7.95 17.38
N ALA A 323 19.09 -8.76 16.39
CA ALA A 323 19.80 -8.89 15.13
C ALA A 323 19.93 -7.54 14.42
N VAL A 324 18.82 -6.78 14.33
CA VAL A 324 18.82 -5.47 13.67
C VAL A 324 19.79 -4.50 14.34
N VAL A 325 19.71 -4.38 15.67
CA VAL A 325 20.57 -3.47 16.45
C VAL A 325 22.04 -3.88 16.35
N GLU A 326 22.36 -5.15 16.54
CA GLU A 326 23.74 -5.66 16.49
C GLU A 326 24.38 -5.42 15.10
N HIS A 327 23.62 -5.64 14.03
CA HIS A 327 24.11 -5.44 12.67
C HIS A 327 24.45 -3.97 12.39
N LEU A 328 23.55 -3.05 12.78
CA LEU A 328 23.75 -1.61 12.59
C LEU A 328 24.85 -1.05 13.49
N GLN A 329 24.96 -1.49 14.74
CA GLN A 329 26.03 -1.10 15.65
C GLN A 329 27.42 -1.59 15.18
N ALA A 330 27.46 -2.68 14.41
CA ALA A 330 28.69 -3.15 13.75
C ALA A 330 29.08 -2.31 12.51
N GLY A 331 28.37 -1.23 12.21
CA GLY A 331 28.61 -0.36 11.05
C GLY A 331 28.22 -1.00 9.72
N LYS A 332 27.30 -1.99 9.74
CA LYS A 332 26.75 -2.62 8.55
C LYS A 332 25.36 -2.08 8.23
N HIS A 333 24.85 -2.41 7.05
CA HIS A 333 23.55 -1.97 6.56
C HIS A 333 22.67 -3.16 6.20
N TRP A 334 21.38 -3.05 6.52
CA TRP A 334 20.36 -3.94 5.99
C TRP A 334 19.98 -3.53 4.57
N GLU A 335 19.53 -4.49 3.78
CA GLU A 335 19.21 -4.30 2.37
C GLU A 335 17.73 -4.55 2.06
N MET A 336 17.11 -3.66 1.30
CA MET A 336 15.91 -3.97 0.54
C MET A 336 16.29 -4.87 -0.64
N ARG A 337 15.75 -6.10 -0.66
CA ARG A 337 16.05 -7.09 -1.69
C ARG A 337 14.83 -7.45 -2.50
N SER A 338 15.03 -7.60 -3.79
CA SER A 338 14.05 -8.14 -4.72
C SER A 338 14.31 -9.63 -4.98
N GLY A 339 13.23 -10.41 -5.04
CA GLY A 339 13.29 -11.82 -5.42
C GLY A 339 12.01 -12.24 -6.14
N TRP A 340 12.10 -13.34 -6.88
CA TRP A 340 10.99 -13.88 -7.66
C TRP A 340 10.99 -15.42 -7.68
N PHE A 341 9.85 -16.01 -8.06
CA PHE A 341 9.74 -17.43 -8.40
C PHE A 341 8.63 -17.65 -9.43
N ALA A 342 8.67 -18.78 -10.12
CA ALA A 342 7.59 -19.23 -10.99
C ALA A 342 6.42 -19.67 -10.12
N LEU A 343 5.24 -19.07 -10.34
CA LEU A 343 4.06 -19.26 -9.49
C LEU A 343 3.67 -20.72 -9.45
#